data_AF-J9BH20-F1
#
_entry.id   AF-J9BH20-F1
#
_cell.length_a   1.000
_cell.length_b   1.000
_cell.length_c   1.000
_cell.angle_alpha   90.00
_cell.angle_beta   90.00
_cell.angle_gamma   90.00
#
_symmetry.space_group_name_H-M   'P 1'
#
loop_
_entity.id
_entity.type
_entity.pdbx_description
1 polymer ?
#
loop_
_entity_poly.entity_id
_entity_poly.type
_entity_poly.pdbx_seq_one_letter_code
_entity_poly.pdbx_strand_id
1 'polypeptide(L)'
;MNAQPGGLFGHQHEPERLAGAISHIENKALDVKTNIEQLLFMLDLQEEVEWPDMLDKFSSLASAMTQLQFILKKSALPSGFEDFGFF
;
A
#
# COMPACT_ATOMS: atom_id res chain seq x y z
N MET A 1 21.88 43.36 -6.92
CA MET A 1 22.10 42.24 -7.86
C MET A 1 22.61 41.06 -7.06
N ASN A 2 21.75 40.07 -6.80
CA ASN A 2 21.81 38.70 -7.34
C ASN A 2 22.89 37.83 -6.68
N ALA A 3 22.68 36.59 -6.26
CA ALA A 3 21.51 35.73 -6.18
C ALA A 3 21.85 34.58 -5.21
N GLN A 4 20.87 34.09 -4.47
CA GLN A 4 20.97 32.94 -3.57
C GLN A 4 20.97 31.65 -4.42
N PRO A 5 21.94 30.73 -4.34
CA PRO A 5 21.85 29.45 -5.04
C PRO A 5 21.08 28.46 -4.15
N GLY A 6 19.77 28.65 -4.04
CA GLY A 6 18.88 27.81 -3.23
C GLY A 6 18.11 26.73 -4.01
N GLY A 7 18.62 26.28 -5.17
CA GLY A 7 17.74 25.66 -6.18
C GLY A 7 18.03 24.23 -6.65
N LEU A 8 19.01 23.48 -6.13
CA LEU A 8 19.46 22.23 -6.80
C LEU A 8 19.56 20.97 -5.93
N PHE A 9 19.26 21.03 -4.63
CA PHE A 9 19.34 19.84 -3.76
C PHE A 9 18.00 19.09 -3.58
N GLY A 10 16.89 19.62 -4.09
CA GLY A 10 15.57 18.97 -3.97
C GLY A 10 15.33 17.83 -4.96
N HIS A 11 15.82 17.94 -6.19
CA HIS A 11 15.48 17.02 -7.28
C HIS A 11 16.25 15.69 -7.28
N GLN A 12 17.38 15.59 -6.57
CA GLN A 12 18.13 14.33 -6.48
C GLN A 12 17.45 13.30 -5.56
N HIS A 13 16.67 13.77 -4.58
CA HIS A 13 16.05 12.91 -3.57
C HIS A 13 14.66 12.39 -3.99
N GLU A 14 14.04 13.01 -5.00
CA GLU A 14 12.75 12.61 -5.56
C GLU A 14 12.74 11.23 -6.23
N PRO A 15 13.71 10.87 -7.11
CA PRO A 15 13.70 9.55 -7.78
C PRO A 15 13.91 8.38 -6.80
N GLU A 16 14.74 8.57 -5.77
CA GLU A 16 14.98 7.53 -4.75
C GLU A 16 13.75 7.33 -3.84
N ARG A 17 13.06 8.42 -3.49
CA ARG A 17 11.79 8.36 -2.72
C ARG A 17 10.67 7.73 -3.54
N LEU A 18 10.61 8.01 -4.83
CA LEU A 18 9.66 7.37 -5.75
C LEU A 18 9.93 5.87 -5.86
N ALA A 19 11.21 5.47 -6.04
CA ALA A 19 11.60 4.06 -6.07
C ALA A 19 11.22 3.33 -4.77
N GLY A 20 11.44 3.96 -3.61
CA GLY A 20 11.01 3.41 -2.32
C GLY A 20 9.49 3.28 -2.19
N ALA A 21 8.73 4.27 -2.66
CA ALA A 21 7.27 4.21 -2.67
C ALA A 21 6.73 3.10 -3.59
N ILE A 22 7.32 2.94 -4.78
CA ILE A 22 6.99 1.85 -5.72
C ILE A 22 7.28 0.50 -5.09
N SER A 23 8.47 0.29 -4.53
CA SER A 23 8.83 -0.97 -3.87
C SER A 23 7.88 -1.30 -2.72
N HIS A 24 7.44 -0.31 -1.94
CA HIS A 24 6.48 -0.52 -0.87
C HIS A 24 5.09 -0.93 -1.40
N ILE A 25 4.65 -0.36 -2.52
CA ILE A 25 3.41 -0.75 -3.20
C ILE A 25 3.51 -2.18 -3.73
N GLU A 26 4.64 -2.53 -4.37
CA GLU A 26 4.88 -3.88 -4.90
C GLU A 26 4.84 -4.93 -3.80
N ASN A 27 5.52 -4.70 -2.68
CA ASN A 27 5.50 -5.61 -1.54
C ASN A 27 4.07 -5.78 -0.98
N LYS A 28 3.33 -4.68 -0.82
CA LYS A 28 1.95 -4.75 -0.32
C LYS A 28 1.01 -5.46 -1.29
N ALA A 29 1.20 -5.28 -2.60
CA ALA A 29 0.46 -6.00 -3.62
C ALA A 29 0.77 -7.50 -3.61
N LEU A 30 2.03 -7.88 -3.35
CA LEU A 30 2.45 -9.26 -3.19
C LEU A 30 1.74 -9.92 -1.99
N ASP A 31 1.70 -9.25 -0.83
CA ASP A 31 1.01 -9.73 0.37
C ASP A 31 -0.48 -10.00 0.11
N VAL A 32 -1.15 -9.06 -0.57
CA VAL A 32 -2.55 -9.20 -0.96
C VAL A 32 -2.75 -10.39 -1.88
N LYS A 33 -1.88 -10.55 -2.89
CA LYS A 33 -1.91 -11.69 -3.81
C LYS A 33 -1.79 -13.01 -3.04
N THR A 34 -0.82 -13.13 -2.13
CA THR A 34 -0.62 -14.34 -1.33
C THR A 34 -1.83 -14.65 -0.45
N ASN A 35 -2.46 -13.64 0.17
CA ASN A 35 -3.68 -13.83 0.96
C ASN A 35 -4.85 -14.35 0.10
N ILE A 36 -5.00 -13.84 -1.14
CA ILE A 36 -6.01 -14.32 -2.08
C ILE A 36 -5.72 -15.77 -2.48
N GLU A 37 -4.47 -16.10 -2.81
CA GLU A 37 -4.08 -17.47 -3.17
C GLU A 37 -4.34 -18.47 -2.03
N GLN A 38 -4.04 -18.09 -0.77
CA GLN A 38 -4.35 -18.91 0.40
C GLN A 38 -5.85 -19.13 0.60
N LEU A 39 -6.66 -18.07 0.42
CA LEU A 39 -8.11 -18.15 0.49
C LEU A 39 -8.68 -19.06 -0.60
N LEU A 40 -8.23 -18.89 -1.84
CA LEU A 40 -8.64 -19.73 -2.97
C LEU A 40 -8.25 -21.20 -2.74
N PHE A 41 -7.03 -21.46 -2.25
CA PHE A 41 -6.59 -22.81 -1.93
C PHE A 41 -7.42 -23.45 -0.83
N MET A 42 -7.78 -22.71 0.22
CA MET A 42 -8.66 -23.21 1.28
C MET A 42 -10.07 -23.49 0.77
N LEU A 43 -10.60 -22.66 -0.13
CA LEU A 43 -11.90 -22.86 -0.78
C LEU A 43 -11.89 -24.05 -1.75
N ASP A 44 -10.78 -24.27 -2.46
CA ASP A 44 -10.60 -25.38 -3.40
C ASP A 44 -10.36 -26.72 -2.67
N LEU A 45 -9.78 -26.67 -1.47
CA LEU A 45 -9.60 -27.82 -0.58
C LEU A 45 -10.84 -28.23 0.22
N GLN A 46 -11.99 -27.55 0.08
CA GLN A 46 -13.15 -27.75 0.97
C GLN A 46 -13.76 -29.16 0.92
N GLU A 47 -13.26 -30.03 1.79
CA GLU A 47 -14.05 -30.50 2.93
C GLU A 47 -14.02 -29.42 4.04
N GLU A 48 -15.19 -28.82 4.33
CA GLU A 48 -15.57 -28.07 5.55
C GLU A 48 -14.50 -27.24 6.32
N VAL A 49 -14.16 -26.04 5.85
CA VAL A 49 -13.59 -24.98 6.71
C VAL A 49 -14.71 -24.34 7.51
N GLU A 50 -14.53 -24.24 8.82
CA GLU A 50 -15.50 -23.63 9.72
C GLU A 50 -15.71 -22.14 9.37
N TRP A 51 -16.98 -21.71 9.36
CA TRP A 51 -17.37 -20.34 9.02
C TRP A 51 -16.58 -19.24 9.77
N PRO A 52 -16.24 -19.38 11.07
CA PRO A 52 -15.42 -18.39 11.78
C PRO A 52 -14.03 -18.17 11.15
N ASP A 53 -13.33 -19.24 10.76
CA ASP A 53 -12.00 -19.15 10.15
C ASP A 53 -12.05 -18.49 8.77
N MET A 54 -13.13 -18.75 8.03
CA MET A 54 -13.39 -18.10 6.75
C MET A 54 -13.62 -16.59 6.94
N LEU A 55 -14.43 -16.20 7.93
CA LEU A 55 -14.72 -14.81 8.29
C LEU A 55 -13.47 -14.02 8.69
N ASP A 56 -12.59 -14.61 9.51
CA ASP A 56 -11.35 -13.96 9.95
C ASP A 56 -10.42 -13.67 8.76
N LYS A 57 -10.33 -14.59 7.80
CA LYS A 57 -9.50 -14.41 6.60
C LYS A 57 -10.06 -13.37 5.65
N PHE A 58 -11.38 -13.34 5.45
CA PHE A 58 -12.02 -12.27 4.66
C PHE A 58 -11.84 -10.90 5.32
N SER A 59 -11.95 -10.82 6.65
CA SER A 59 -11.73 -9.58 7.41
C SER A 59 -10.28 -9.10 7.29
N SER A 60 -9.32 -10.01 7.38
CA SER A 60 -7.90 -9.73 7.15
C SER A 60 -7.62 -9.23 5.74
N LEU A 61 -8.21 -9.87 4.72
CA LEU A 61 -8.08 -9.45 3.32
C LEU A 61 -8.68 -8.05 3.10
N ALA A 62 -9.87 -7.78 3.62
CA ALA A 62 -10.52 -6.46 3.50
C ALA A 62 -9.66 -5.36 4.14
N SER A 63 -9.04 -5.64 5.29
CA SER A 63 -8.12 -4.72 5.95
C SER A 63 -6.85 -4.46 5.11
N ALA A 64 -6.24 -5.52 4.57
CA ALA A 64 -5.07 -5.40 3.70
C ALA A 64 -5.36 -4.58 2.43
N MET A 65 -6.53 -4.80 1.81
CA MET A 65 -6.98 -4.04 0.63
C MET A 65 -7.23 -2.57 0.95
N THR A 66 -7.83 -2.26 2.11
CA THR A 66 -8.05 -0.89 2.57
C THR A 66 -6.73 -0.16 2.81
N GLN A 67 -5.75 -0.83 3.42
CA GLN A 67 -4.40 -0.29 3.60
C GLN A 67 -3.70 -0.03 2.26
N LEU A 68 -3.81 -0.96 1.30
CA LEU A 68 -3.25 -0.77 -0.04
C LEU A 68 -3.89 0.45 -0.73
N GLN A 69 -5.22 0.59 -0.66
CA GLN A 69 -5.93 1.74 -1.22
C GLN A 69 -5.45 3.06 -0.59
N PHE A 70 -5.21 3.08 0.73
CA PHE A 70 -4.69 4.26 1.42
C PHE A 70 -3.26 4.59 0.98
N ILE A 71 -2.38 3.60 0.88
CA ILE A 71 -1.01 3.77 0.41
C ILE A 71 -1.00 4.34 -1.01
N LEU A 72 -1.83 3.81 -1.91
CA LEU A 72 -1.97 4.30 -3.29
C LEU A 72 -2.46 5.76 -3.36
N LYS A 73 -3.43 6.12 -2.52
CA LYS A 73 -3.90 7.53 -2.43
C LYS A 73 -2.80 8.46 -1.91
N LYS A 74 -2.05 8.03 -0.89
CA LYS A 74 -0.97 8.82 -0.30
C LYS A 74 0.23 8.96 -1.23
N SER A 75 0.57 7.93 -2.01
CA SER A 75 1.67 7.95 -2.97
C SER A 75 1.35 8.71 -4.25
N ALA A 76 0.06 8.84 -4.61
CA ALA A 76 -0.41 9.65 -5.73
C ALA A 76 -0.48 11.16 -5.42
N LEU A 77 -0.35 11.56 -4.15
CA LEU A 77 -0.35 12.98 -3.77
C LEU A 77 1.08 13.54 -3.90
N PRO A 78 1.31 14.59 -4.71
CA PRO A 78 2.60 15.26 -4.76
C PRO A 78 2.92 15.81 -3.36
N SER A 79 4.19 15.66 -2.95
CA SER A 79 4.75 16.08 -1.67
C SER A 79 4.39 17.54 -1.37
N GLY A 80 3.25 17.78 -0.73
CA GLY A 80 2.66 19.12 -0.59
C GLY A 80 1.18 19.13 -0.22
N PHE A 81 0.49 17.98 -0.19
CA PHE A 81 -0.83 17.91 0.44
C PHE A 81 -0.67 17.82 1.96
N GLU A 82 -0.63 18.99 2.58
CA GLU A 82 -0.65 19.14 4.03
C GLU A 82 -1.85 18.39 4.62
N ASP A 83 -1.54 17.82 5.78
CA ASP A 83 -2.38 17.10 6.74
C ASP A 83 -3.70 17.84 7.02
N PHE A 84 -4.69 17.69 6.17
CA PHE A 84 -6.08 17.97 6.54
C PHE A 84 -6.69 16.67 7.05
N GLY A 85 -6.62 16.55 8.38
CA GLY A 85 -6.95 15.36 9.13
C GLY A 85 -8.30 14.76 8.77
N PHE A 86 -8.36 13.43 8.81
CA PHE A 86 -9.60 12.71 8.95
C PHE A 86 -9.39 11.53 9.91
N PHE A 87 -10.31 11.49 10.87
CA PHE A 87 -10.54 10.43 11.85
C PHE A 87 -10.78 9.07 11.21
#